data_AF-A0A7Y2YC55-F1
#
_entry.id   AF-A0A7Y2YC55-F1
#
_cell.length_a   1.000
_cell.length_b   1.000
_cell.length_c   1.000
_cell.angle_alpha   90.00
_cell.angle_beta   90.00
_cell.angle_gamma   90.00
#
_symmetry.space_group_name_H-M   'P 1'
#
loop_
_entity.id
_entity.type
_entity.pdbx_description
1 polymer ?
#
loop_
_entity_poly.entity_id
_entity_poly.type
_entity_poly.pdbx_seq_one_letter_code
_entity_poly.pdbx_strand_id
1 'polypeptide(L)' 'CDCARVVLGKIYPNQCILYGKACTPRKPIGPCMVSDEGACRIWWASGVREQAGADLVRE' A
#
# COMPACT_ATOMS: atom_id res chain seq x y z
N CYS A 1 2.47 0.55 -9.07
CA CYS A 1 2.56 -0.22 -7.80
C CYS A 1 3.93 0.04 -7.22
N ASP A 2 4.02 0.50 -5.97
CA ASP A 2 5.29 0.95 -5.37
C ASP A 2 5.89 -0.03 -4.34
N CYS A 3 5.54 -1.32 -4.44
CA CYS A 3 5.97 -2.34 -3.47
C CYS A 3 7.49 -2.41 -3.30
N ALA A 4 8.28 -2.21 -4.37
CA ALA A 4 9.74 -2.13 -4.26
C ALA A 4 10.20 -0.96 -3.38
N ARG A 5 9.55 0.21 -3.47
CA ARG A 5 9.87 1.38 -2.63
C ARG A 5 9.45 1.15 -1.17
N VAL A 6 8.35 0.42 -0.94
CA VAL A 6 7.90 0.02 0.41
C VAL A 6 8.91 -0.94 1.04
N VAL A 7 9.33 -2.00 0.33
CA VAL A 7 10.29 -2.99 0.84
C VAL A 7 11.65 -2.37 1.11
N LEU A 8 12.08 -1.40 0.30
CA LEU A 8 13.31 -0.63 0.52
C LEU A 8 13.16 0.46 1.60
N GLY A 9 12.00 0.59 2.26
CA GLY A 9 11.76 1.60 3.29
C GLY A 9 11.77 3.05 2.78
N LYS A 10 11.64 3.27 1.46
CA LYS A 10 11.64 4.60 0.85
C LYS A 10 10.32 5.33 0.99
N ILE A 11 9.22 4.58 1.16
CA ILE A 11 7.87 5.09 1.40
C ILE A 11 7.12 4.12 2.33
N TYR A 12 6.12 4.60 3.03
CA TYR A 12 5.14 3.78 3.75
C TYR A 12 4.07 3.22 2.79
N PRO A 13 3.40 2.10 3.14
CA PRO A 13 2.31 1.55 2.34
C PRO A 13 1.22 2.56 1.97
N ASN A 14 0.79 3.41 2.91
CA ASN A 14 -0.23 4.45 2.66
C ASN A 14 0.23 5.61 1.75
N GLN A 15 1.52 5.68 1.40
CA GLN A 15 2.03 6.63 0.40
C GLN A 15 2.03 6.06 -1.03
N CYS A 16 1.78 4.75 -1.21
CA CYS A 16 1.60 4.14 -2.52
C CYS A 16 0.21 4.51 -3.09
N ILE A 17 0.16 5.06 -4.30
CA ILE A 17 -1.09 5.52 -4.96
C ILE A 17 -2.11 4.40 -5.23
N LEU A 18 -1.71 3.13 -5.13
CA LEU A 18 -2.63 2.00 -5.28
C LEU A 18 -3.14 1.46 -3.95
N TYR A 19 -2.44 1.69 -2.84
CA TYR A 19 -2.74 1.10 -1.53
C TYR A 19 -4.14 1.44 -1.05
N GLY A 20 -4.96 0.45 -0.70
CA GLY A 20 -6.31 0.66 -0.18
C GLY A 20 -7.36 1.22 -1.17
N LYS A 21 -6.94 1.66 -2.35
CA LYS A 21 -7.81 2.00 -3.49
C LYS A 21 -7.94 0.79 -4.42
N ALA A 22 -7.06 0.71 -5.41
CA ALA A 22 -7.05 -0.38 -6.40
C ALA A 22 -6.39 -1.65 -5.87
N CYS A 23 -5.46 -1.53 -4.91
CA CYS A 23 -4.75 -2.64 -4.27
C CYS A 23 -5.30 -2.88 -2.86
N THR A 24 -6.06 -3.96 -2.70
CA THR A 24 -6.67 -4.39 -1.43
C THR A 24 -6.42 -5.89 -1.23
N PRO A 25 -6.64 -6.49 -0.04
CA PRO A 25 -6.47 -7.94 0.12
C PRO A 25 -7.38 -8.78 -0.78
N ARG A 26 -8.58 -8.27 -1.13
CA ARG A 26 -9.50 -8.95 -2.06
C ARG A 26 -9.07 -8.80 -3.53
N LYS A 27 -8.38 -7.70 -3.86
CA LYS A 27 -7.87 -7.41 -5.21
C LYS A 27 -6.41 -6.96 -5.10
N PRO A 28 -5.46 -7.87 -4.83
CA PRO A 28 -4.07 -7.49 -4.65
C PRO A 28 -3.43 -7.20 -6.01
N ILE A 29 -2.68 -6.11 -6.10
CA ILE A 29 -1.93 -5.74 -7.33
C ILE A 29 -0.46 -6.11 -7.23
N GLY A 30 0.13 -6.07 -6.03
CA GLY A 30 1.55 -6.32 -5.83
C GLY A 30 1.80 -7.32 -4.69
N PRO A 31 3.01 -7.91 -4.65
CA PRO A 31 3.32 -8.99 -3.71
C PRO A 31 3.22 -8.54 -2.24
N CYS A 32 3.50 -7.26 -1.95
CA CYS A 32 3.33 -6.67 -0.63
C CYS A 32 1.90 -6.75 -0.06
N MET A 33 0.88 -6.92 -0.91
CA MET A 33 -0.53 -7.07 -0.50
C MET A 33 -1.01 -8.53 -0.52
N VAL A 34 -0.34 -9.39 -1.31
CA VAL A 34 -0.63 -10.83 -1.40
C VAL A 34 -0.12 -11.55 -0.17
N SER A 35 1.15 -11.34 0.17
CA SER A 35 1.82 -12.02 1.29
C SER A 35 1.29 -11.55 2.64
N ASP A 36 1.07 -12.46 3.58
CA ASP A 36 0.70 -12.12 4.96
C ASP A 36 1.83 -11.42 5.71
N GLU A 37 3.08 -11.63 5.30
CA GLU A 37 4.26 -10.89 5.80
C GLU A 37 4.50 -9.58 5.02
N GLY A 38 3.70 -9.31 4.00
CA GLY A 38 3.84 -8.11 3.18
C GLY A 38 3.48 -6.85 3.97
N ALA A 39 4.35 -5.85 3.95
CA ALA A 39 4.13 -4.59 4.69
C ALA A 39 2.76 -3.95 4.38
N CYS A 40 2.30 -4.00 3.12
CA CYS A 40 0.98 -3.48 2.77
C CYS A 40 -0.16 -4.33 3.37
N ARG A 41 -0.03 -5.66 3.36
CA ARG A 41 -1.02 -6.56 3.96
C ARG A 41 -1.10 -6.38 5.47
N ILE A 42 0.05 -6.26 6.15
CA ILE A 42 0.13 -6.01 7.59
C ILE A 42 -0.53 -4.68 7.93
N TRP A 43 -0.15 -3.58 7.27
CA TRP A 43 -0.75 -2.27 7.53
C TRP A 43 -2.26 -2.26 7.34
N TRP A 44 -2.76 -2.96 6.32
CA TRP A 44 -4.19 -3.09 6.07
C TRP A 44 -4.88 -3.84 7.21
N ALA A 45 -4.30 -4.96 7.65
CA ALA A 45 -4.82 -5.77 8.75
C ALA A 45 -4.78 -5.01 10.09
N SER A 46 -3.76 -4.17 10.31
CA SER A 46 -3.64 -3.29 11.47
C SER A 46 -4.57 -2.08 11.46
N GLY A 47 -5.40 -1.92 10.42
CA GLY A 47 -6.45 -0.90 10.36
C GLY A 47 -6.09 0.37 9.57
N VAL A 48 -4.87 0.49 9.05
CA VAL A 48 -4.48 1.63 8.20
C VAL A 48 -4.99 1.38 6.78
N ARG A 49 -6.21 1.81 6.46
CA ARG A 49 -6.86 1.50 5.18
C ARG A 49 -6.80 2.63 4.14
N GLU A 50 -6.48 3.85 4.55
CA GLU A 50 -6.45 5.03 3.68
C GLU A 50 -5.05 5.37 3.19
N GLN A 51 -4.99 6.10 2.07
CA GLN A 51 -3.75 6.66 1.54
C GLN A 51 -3.49 8.04 2.13
N ALA A 52 -2.26 8.27 2.59
CA ALA A 52 -1.78 9.62 2.91
C ALA A 52 -1.48 10.43 1.63
N GLY A 53 -1.20 9.76 0.51
CA GLY A 53 -0.82 10.41 -0.74
C GLY A 53 -1.97 10.95 -1.58
N ALA A 54 -3.24 10.87 -1.14
CA ALA A 54 -4.37 11.37 -1.93
C ALA A 54 -4.34 12.91 -2.12
N ASP A 55 -3.65 13.62 -1.22
CA ASP A 55 -3.57 15.09 -1.25
C ASP A 55 -2.42 15.64 -2.11
N LEU A 56 -1.49 14.79 -2.56
CA LEU A 56 -0.29 15.18 -3.34
C LEU A 56 -0.43 14.97 -4.86
N VAL A 57 -1.58 14.49 -5.35
CA VAL A 57 -1.80 14.15 -6.78
C VAL A 57 -2.93 14.98 -7.40
N ARG A 58 -3.13 16.22 -6.94
CA ARG A 58 -4.13 17.18 -7.48
C ARG A 58 -3.50 18.32 -8.30
N GLU A 59 -2.44 18.04 -9.05
CA GLU A 59 -1.89 18.94 -10.08
C GLU A 59 -1.83 18.23 -11.43
#